data_AF-A0A936RB78-F1
#
_entry.id   AF-A0A936RB78-F1
#
_cell.length_a   1.000
_cell.length_b   1.000
_cell.length_c   1.000
_cell.angle_alpha   90.00
_cell.angle_beta   90.00
_cell.angle_gamma   90.00
#
_symmetry.space_group_name_H-M   'P 1'
#
loop_
_entity.id
_entity.type
_entity.pdbx_description
1 polymer ?
#
loop_
_entity_poly.entity_id
_entity_poly.type
_entity_poly.pdbx_seq_one_letter_code
_entity_poly.pdbx_strand_id
1 'polypeptide(L)'
;MPTHEDANRAYWSFEFIKWLTSAEQDLTWNVEFGNLPLRTTEQNTPEFAAKVKEFPAYAVLTKNLENAKQKRPTVQGYVGLSKAFGDAVSKILQGQLETKAGLDDAKVKADRALADQ
;
A
#
# COMPACT_ATOMS: atom_id res chain seq x y z
N MET A 1 7.61 28.54 4.71
CA MET A 1 7.75 27.06 4.70
C MET A 1 9.12 26.74 4.15
N PRO A 2 9.95 25.90 4.79
CA PRO A 2 11.32 25.63 4.33
C PRO A 2 11.32 24.80 3.03
N THR A 3 11.89 25.32 1.95
CA THR A 3 11.93 24.72 0.59
C THR A 3 13.05 23.69 0.45
N HIS A 4 12.85 22.62 -0.32
CA HIS A 4 13.78 21.47 -0.52
C HIS A 4 15.16 21.83 -1.10
N GLU A 5 15.46 23.12 -1.25
CA GLU A 5 16.65 23.69 -1.90
C GLU A 5 17.88 23.74 -0.98
N ASP A 6 17.71 23.51 0.32
CA ASP A 6 18.82 23.40 1.27
C ASP A 6 19.46 22.00 1.20
N ALA A 7 20.63 21.93 0.55
CA ALA A 7 21.37 20.69 0.33
C ALA A 7 21.74 19.97 1.64
N ASN A 8 22.06 20.70 2.71
CA ASN A 8 22.38 20.08 4.00
C ASN A 8 21.15 19.42 4.61
N ARG A 9 19.99 20.09 4.52
CA ARG A 9 18.74 19.53 5.03
C ARG A 9 18.27 18.33 4.20
N ALA A 10 18.38 18.40 2.88
CA ALA A 10 18.07 17.27 2.00
C ALA A 10 18.95 16.05 2.31
N TYR A 11 20.25 16.25 2.51
CA TYR A 11 21.20 15.19 2.89
C TYR A 11 20.82 14.54 4.23
N TRP A 12 20.64 15.31 5.30
CA TRP A 12 20.31 14.74 6.61
C TRP A 12 18.92 14.10 6.66
N SER A 13 17.95 14.63 5.91
CA SER A 13 16.64 13.98 5.76
C SER A 13 16.78 12.62 5.09
N PHE A 14 17.62 12.50 4.06
CA PHE A 14 17.90 11.23 3.40
C PHE A 14 18.60 10.25 4.34
N GLU A 15 19.67 10.66 5.04
CA GLU A 15 20.39 9.76 5.96
C GLU A 15 19.48 9.28 7.10
N PHE A 16 18.60 10.14 7.62
CA PHE A 16 17.61 9.73 8.62
C PHE A 16 16.64 8.68 8.07
N ILE A 17 16.04 8.90 6.91
CA ILE A 17 15.10 7.93 6.31
C ILE A 17 15.80 6.62 5.95
N LYS A 18 17.04 6.68 5.48
CA LYS A 18 17.87 5.49 5.21
C LYS A 18 18.15 4.69 6.47
N TRP A 19 18.47 5.33 7.59
CA TRP A 19 18.63 4.66 8.88
C TRP A 19 17.29 4.08 9.39
N LEU A 20 16.22 4.89 9.35
CA LEU A 20 14.89 4.51 9.81
C LEU A 20 14.32 3.32 9.04
N THR A 21 14.69 3.17 7.76
CA THR A 21 14.31 2.05 6.90
C THR A 21 15.44 1.02 6.74
N SER A 22 16.44 1.01 7.61
CA SER A 22 17.47 -0.05 7.61
C SER A 22 16.86 -1.38 8.07
N ALA A 23 17.51 -2.51 7.73
CA ALA A 23 16.97 -3.84 8.02
C ALA A 23 16.72 -4.10 9.52
N GLU A 24 17.57 -3.54 10.38
CA GLU A 24 17.40 -3.64 11.84
C GLU A 24 16.16 -2.91 12.32
N GLN A 25 15.93 -1.68 11.84
CA GLN A 25 14.76 -0.89 12.21
C GLN A 25 13.48 -1.50 11.62
N ASP A 26 13.53 -1.94 10.36
CA ASP A 26 12.41 -2.58 9.65
C ASP A 26 11.90 -3.81 10.41
N LEU A 27 12.82 -4.64 10.93
CA LEU A 27 12.50 -5.81 11.75
C LEU A 27 11.70 -5.44 13.02
N THR A 28 12.13 -4.40 13.74
CA THR A 28 11.39 -3.88 14.90
C THR A 28 10.01 -3.36 14.49
N TRP A 29 9.92 -2.52 13.46
CA TRP A 29 8.65 -1.90 13.07
C TRP A 29 7.64 -2.87 12.46
N ASN A 30 8.11 -3.88 11.71
CA ASN A 30 7.25 -4.83 11.03
C ASN A 30 6.93 -6.02 11.91
N VAL A 31 7.93 -6.68 12.45
CA VAL A 31 7.73 -7.96 13.14
C VAL A 31 7.28 -7.76 14.57
N GLU A 32 7.85 -6.79 15.30
CA GLU A 32 7.50 -6.59 16.72
C GLU A 32 6.13 -5.90 16.89
N PHE A 33 5.91 -4.80 16.17
CA PHE A 33 4.67 -4.00 16.27
C PHE A 33 3.53 -4.47 15.35
N GLY A 34 3.78 -5.49 14.54
CA GLY A 34 2.75 -6.19 13.77
C GLY A 34 2.35 -5.52 12.46
N ASN A 35 3.26 -4.75 11.84
CA ASN A 35 3.11 -4.43 10.42
C ASN A 35 3.48 -5.65 9.55
N LEU A 36 3.15 -5.57 8.27
CA LEU A 36 3.46 -6.67 7.36
C LEU A 36 4.96 -6.65 7.05
N PRO A 37 5.64 -7.80 6.94
CA PRO A 37 7.03 -7.82 6.50
C PRO A 37 7.12 -7.17 5.12
N LEU A 38 7.86 -6.06 5.03
CA LEU A 38 8.03 -5.28 3.81
C LEU A 38 9.14 -5.86 2.93
N ARG A 39 10.01 -6.72 3.49
CA ARG A 39 11.12 -7.35 2.77
C ARG A 39 11.08 -8.86 2.85
N THR A 40 11.44 -9.51 1.76
CA THR A 40 11.62 -10.97 1.72
C THR A 40 12.71 -11.44 2.69
N THR A 41 13.69 -10.59 3.00
CA THR A 41 14.78 -10.90 3.94
C THR A 41 14.31 -11.05 5.38
N GLU A 42 13.21 -10.40 5.78
CA GLU A 42 12.67 -10.47 7.15
C GLU A 42 12.10 -11.86 7.46
N GLN A 43 11.66 -12.60 6.44
CA GLN A 43 11.00 -13.90 6.59
C GLN A 43 11.92 -14.99 7.15
N ASN A 44 13.24 -14.81 7.04
CA ASN A 44 14.25 -15.77 7.50
C ASN A 44 14.81 -15.43 8.88
N THR A 45 14.25 -14.43 9.57
CA THR A 45 14.74 -13.98 10.88
C THR A 45 14.17 -14.81 12.04
N PRO A 46 14.91 -14.98 13.15
CA PRO A 46 14.39 -15.60 14.36
C PRO A 46 13.13 -14.94 14.91
N GLU A 47 13.06 -13.61 14.83
CA GLU A 47 11.94 -12.78 15.29
C GLU A 47 10.67 -13.10 14.50
N PHE A 48 10.79 -13.21 13.16
CA PHE A 48 9.66 -13.60 12.32
C PHE A 48 9.20 -15.02 12.63
N ALA A 49 10.12 -15.97 12.82
CA ALA A 49 9.77 -17.33 13.22
C ALA A 49 9.05 -17.37 14.59
N ALA A 50 9.49 -16.55 15.54
CA ALA A 50 8.81 -16.38 16.83
C ALA A 50 7.40 -15.81 16.65
N LYS A 51 7.22 -14.80 15.80
CA LYS A 51 5.90 -14.23 15.50
C LYS A 51 4.99 -15.18 14.76
N VAL A 52 5.47 -16.01 13.86
CA VAL A 52 4.66 -17.07 13.23
C VAL A 52 4.21 -18.10 14.24
N LYS A 53 5.05 -18.43 15.23
CA LYS A 53 4.67 -19.34 16.33
C LYS A 53 3.58 -18.74 17.22
N GLU A 54 3.65 -17.43 17.50
CA GLU A 54 2.64 -16.69 18.25
C GLU A 54 1.34 -16.51 17.44
N PHE A 55 1.48 -16.19 16.15
CA PHE A 55 0.40 -15.86 15.21
C PHE A 55 0.59 -16.58 13.87
N PRO A 56 0.09 -17.83 13.73
CA PRO A 56 0.27 -18.62 12.50
C PRO A 56 -0.25 -17.95 11.21
N ALA A 57 -1.19 -17.01 11.33
CA ALA A 57 -1.70 -16.22 10.21
C ALA A 57 -0.62 -15.40 9.49
N TYR A 58 0.48 -15.05 10.16
CA TYR A 58 1.61 -14.35 9.53
C TYR A 58 2.24 -15.16 8.40
N ALA A 59 2.34 -16.48 8.55
CA ALA A 59 2.85 -17.34 7.49
C ALA A 59 1.94 -17.33 6.26
N VAL A 60 0.62 -17.38 6.47
CA VAL A 60 -0.38 -17.32 5.40
C VAL A 60 -0.31 -15.98 4.66
N LEU A 61 -0.27 -14.88 5.41
CA LEU A 61 -0.17 -13.54 4.86
C LEU A 61 1.11 -13.37 4.04
N THR A 62 2.24 -13.79 4.60
CA THR A 62 3.55 -13.66 3.97
C THR A 62 3.61 -14.44 2.66
N LYS A 63 3.08 -15.66 2.64
CA LYS A 63 2.92 -16.44 1.40
C LYS A 63 2.04 -15.72 0.38
N ASN A 64 0.96 -15.07 0.81
CA ASN A 64 0.07 -14.36 -0.09
C ASN A 64 0.70 -13.10 -0.71
N LEU A 65 1.75 -12.51 -0.12
CA LEU A 65 2.48 -11.38 -0.71
C LEU A 65 3.10 -11.74 -2.07
N GLU A 66 3.39 -13.01 -2.33
CA GLU A 66 3.84 -13.47 -3.66
C GLU A 66 2.82 -13.16 -4.77
N ASN A 67 1.54 -13.04 -4.43
CA ASN A 67 0.47 -12.69 -5.38
C ASN A 67 0.39 -11.18 -5.68
N ALA A 68 1.07 -10.33 -4.90
CA ALA A 68 1.09 -8.89 -5.10
C ALA A 68 2.05 -8.49 -6.24
N LYS A 69 1.69 -8.83 -7.49
CA LYS A 69 2.52 -8.58 -8.68
C LYS A 69 2.44 -7.16 -9.23
N GLN A 70 1.31 -6.49 -9.00
CA GLN A 70 1.03 -5.16 -9.55
C GLN A 70 0.96 -4.14 -8.42
N LYS A 71 1.80 -3.11 -8.52
CA LYS A 71 1.74 -1.97 -7.63
C LYS A 71 0.54 -1.09 -7.97
N ARG A 72 0.01 -0.43 -6.95
CA ARG A 72 -1.01 0.59 -7.11
C ARG A 72 -0.50 1.69 -8.07
N PRO A 73 -1.27 2.11 -9.08
CA PRO A 73 -0.88 3.18 -9.99
C PRO A 73 -0.58 4.50 -9.26
N THR A 74 0.44 5.23 -9.71
CA THR A 74 0.88 6.52 -9.14
C THR A 74 0.56 7.71 -10.04
N VAL A 75 -0.32 7.52 -11.03
CA VAL A 75 -0.79 8.59 -11.93
C VAL A 75 -1.77 9.50 -11.20
N GLN A 76 -1.82 10.79 -11.55
CA GLN A 76 -2.66 11.77 -10.86
C GLN A 76 -4.14 11.36 -10.80
N GLY A 77 -4.67 10.85 -11.91
CA GLY A 77 -6.06 10.41 -12.03
C GLY A 77 -6.45 9.19 -11.19
N TYR A 78 -5.49 8.49 -10.57
CA TYR A 78 -5.77 7.24 -9.86
C TYR A 78 -6.74 7.41 -8.68
N VAL A 79 -6.64 8.53 -7.95
CA VAL A 79 -7.54 8.81 -6.82
C VAL A 79 -8.99 8.91 -7.29
N GLY A 80 -9.24 9.62 -8.39
CA GLY A 80 -10.57 9.76 -8.98
C GLY A 80 -11.11 8.42 -9.50
N LEU A 81 -10.28 7.63 -10.18
CA LEU A 81 -10.63 6.28 -10.61
C LEU A 81 -11.02 5.38 -9.42
N SER A 82 -10.17 5.33 -8.38
CA SER A 82 -10.39 4.48 -7.21
C SER A 82 -11.67 4.87 -6.49
N LYS A 83 -11.97 6.18 -6.41
CA LYS A 83 -13.21 6.67 -5.82
C LYS A 83 -14.44 6.29 -6.64
N ALA A 84 -14.41 6.49 -7.96
CA ALA A 84 -15.53 6.17 -8.84
C ALA A 84 -15.90 4.68 -8.75
N PHE A 85 -14.91 3.80 -8.77
CA PHE A 85 -15.11 2.37 -8.61
C PHE A 85 -15.65 2.00 -7.22
N GLY A 86 -15.02 2.51 -6.15
CA GLY A 86 -15.43 2.23 -4.78
C GLY A 86 -16.87 2.68 -4.46
N ASP A 87 -17.26 3.86 -4.93
CA ASP A 87 -18.62 4.39 -4.77
C ASP A 87 -19.65 3.49 -5.47
N ALA A 88 -19.37 3.03 -6.69
CA ALA A 88 -20.26 2.16 -7.44
C ALA A 88 -20.41 0.79 -6.76
N VAL A 89 -19.29 0.16 -6.37
CA VAL A 89 -19.33 -1.12 -5.64
C VAL A 89 -20.12 -0.99 -4.35
N SER A 90 -19.91 0.08 -3.58
CA SER A 90 -20.65 0.33 -2.34
C SER A 90 -22.16 0.42 -2.58
N LYS A 91 -22.60 1.13 -3.63
CA LYS A 91 -24.01 1.27 -3.98
C LYS A 91 -24.64 -0.02 -4.51
N ILE A 92 -23.90 -0.78 -5.32
CA ILE A 92 -24.33 -2.09 -5.82
C ILE A 92 -24.55 -3.05 -4.65
N LEU A 93 -23.60 -3.13 -3.70
CA LEU A 93 -23.71 -3.99 -2.51
C LEU A 93 -24.88 -3.58 -1.58
N GLN A 94 -25.29 -2.32 -1.64
CA GLN A 94 -26.47 -1.80 -0.90
C GLN A 94 -27.78 -1.94 -1.69
N GLY A 95 -27.77 -2.54 -2.88
CA GLY A 95 -28.96 -2.68 -3.74
C GLY A 95 -29.46 -1.37 -4.35
N GLN A 96 -28.64 -0.32 -4.35
CA GLN A 96 -29.00 1.01 -4.85
C GLN A 96 -28.76 1.16 -6.36
N LEU A 97 -27.99 0.25 -6.95
CA LEU A 97 -27.66 0.23 -8.38
C LEU A 97 -27.63 -1.19 -8.90
N GLU A 98 -28.11 -1.37 -10.14
CA GLU A 98 -27.86 -2.58 -10.91
C GLU A 98 -26.37 -2.69 -11.27
N THR A 99 -25.81 -3.90 -11.16
CA THR A 99 -24.36 -4.15 -11.30
C THR A 99 -23.80 -3.59 -12.60
N LYS A 100 -24.42 -3.91 -13.74
CA LYS A 100 -23.93 -3.46 -15.05
C LYS A 100 -23.97 -1.95 -15.17
N ALA A 101 -25.10 -1.33 -14.85
CA ALA A 101 -25.28 0.12 -14.97
C ALA A 101 -24.33 0.89 -14.03
N GLY A 102 -24.17 0.44 -12.78
CA GLY A 102 -23.28 1.07 -11.82
C GLY A 102 -21.81 0.99 -12.23
N LEU A 103 -21.36 -0.15 -12.76
CA LEU A 103 -19.98 -0.30 -13.24
C LEU A 103 -19.72 0.45 -14.55
N ASP A 104 -20.70 0.52 -15.47
CA ASP A 104 -20.58 1.30 -16.70
C ASP A 104 -20.43 2.80 -16.40
N ASP A 105 -21.22 3.35 -15.46
CA ASP A 105 -21.07 4.74 -15.00
C ASP A 105 -19.74 4.99 -14.27
N ALA A 106 -19.31 4.05 -13.42
CA ALA A 106 -18.00 4.12 -12.76
C ALA A 106 -16.85 4.18 -13.78
N LYS A 107 -16.94 3.41 -14.87
CA LYS A 107 -15.97 3.44 -15.96
C LYS A 107 -15.87 4.82 -16.59
N VAL A 108 -16.99 5.45 -16.93
CA VAL A 108 -17.00 6.80 -17.54
C VAL A 108 -16.32 7.83 -16.63
N LYS A 109 -16.60 7.76 -15.32
CA LYS A 109 -16.00 8.66 -14.32
C LYS A 109 -14.50 8.39 -14.13
N ALA A 110 -14.10 7.12 -14.12
CA ALA A 110 -12.71 6.71 -14.05
C ALA A 110 -11.92 7.17 -15.29
N ASP A 111 -12.47 6.97 -16.49
CA ASP A 111 -11.84 7.39 -17.75
C ASP A 111 -11.64 8.92 -17.76
N ARG A 112 -12.63 9.70 -17.28
CA ARG A 112 -12.48 11.15 -17.13
C ARG A 112 -11.38 11.53 -16.14
N ALA A 113 -11.37 10.91 -14.96
CA ALA A 113 -10.33 11.19 -13.95
C ALA A 113 -8.92 10.87 -14.47
N LEU A 114 -8.79 9.86 -15.32
CA LEU A 114 -7.53 9.49 -15.97
C LEU A 114 -7.15 10.38 -17.16
N ALA A 115 -8.10 11.08 -17.78
CA ALA A 115 -7.84 11.94 -18.93
C ALA A 115 -7.23 13.30 -18.54
N ASP A 116 -7.49 13.78 -17.33
CA ASP A 116 -6.99 15.04 -16.78
C ASP A 116 -5.54 14.92 -16.25
N GLN A 117 -4.61 14.43 -17.08
CA GLN A 117 -3.18 14.29 -16.78
C GLN A 117 -2.32 15.38 -17.41
#